data_AF-A0A553P9D5-F1
#
_entry.id   AF-A0A553P9D5-F1
#
_cell.length_a   1.000
_cell.length_b   1.000
_cell.length_c   1.000
_cell.angle_alpha   90.00
_cell.angle_beta   90.00
_cell.angle_gamma   90.00
#
_symmetry.space_group_name_H-M   'P 1'
#
loop_
_entity.id
_entity.type
_entity.pdbx_description
1 polymer ?
#
loop_
_entity_poly.entity_id
_entity_poly.type
_entity_poly.pdbx_seq_one_letter_code
_entity_poly.pdbx_strand_id
1 'polypeptide(L)'
;MISCRSLNFTLQGCICEAESEPVTNIEPFFVSISLLDIREGRKVSADFHVDLNHETVRQMLSSSGNEHTLDGVNGVSLENGRPSAAEKTSDHCHLSTELESWLHFPKQAIFSITNPHTDIVLMARVEKVLMGNISSGAEPYIKNTDSSKTVQKMLKSNKQFCSKLGKYRMPFAWSVRSVFKDNLGTVDRECRFSPLFKQESNKISTEDLIKLVTDYRRAEKASKLQIIPGNLEINVDCVPMEYPNCVTSSYVEVKPFEDCSLHSPTVEIDEFQQDSSKFTQPHRVYKNHIYIYPKHLKYDSQKSFAKVTK
;
A
#
# COMPACT_ATOMS: atom_id res chain seq x y z
N MET A 1 -12.01 11.34 4.62
CA MET A 1 -10.83 10.87 5.36
C MET A 1 -10.95 9.37 5.59
N ILE A 2 -9.86 8.64 5.50
CA ILE A 2 -9.77 7.26 5.96
C ILE A 2 -8.74 7.14 7.10
N SER A 3 -8.98 6.20 8.02
CA SER A 3 -8.03 5.83 9.07
C SER A 3 -7.87 4.31 9.09
N CYS A 4 -6.68 3.83 8.72
CA CYS A 4 -6.37 2.41 8.61
C CYS A 4 -5.96 1.86 9.98
N ARG A 5 -6.74 0.90 10.50
CA ARG A 5 -6.55 0.36 11.85
C ARG A 5 -5.72 -0.92 11.81
N SER A 6 -6.17 -1.93 11.08
CA SER A 6 -5.56 -3.26 11.10
C SER A 6 -5.80 -4.07 9.83
N LEU A 7 -4.88 -4.99 9.54
CA LEU A 7 -5.04 -6.08 8.57
C LEU A 7 -4.55 -7.36 9.25
N ASN A 8 -5.46 -8.29 9.51
CA ASN A 8 -5.14 -9.56 10.18
C ASN A 8 -5.72 -10.72 9.40
N PHE A 9 -4.90 -11.69 9.03
CA PHE A 9 -5.38 -12.95 8.48
C PHE A 9 -5.67 -13.94 9.61
N THR A 10 -6.51 -14.94 9.36
CA THR A 10 -6.76 -16.01 10.35
C THR A 10 -5.49 -16.83 10.62
N LEU A 11 -4.65 -17.02 9.61
CA LEU A 11 -3.34 -17.65 9.74
C LEU A 11 -2.35 -16.70 10.42
N GLN A 12 -2.13 -16.91 11.71
CA GLN A 12 -1.24 -16.11 12.55
C GLN A 12 -0.24 -16.99 13.31
N GLY A 13 0.82 -16.37 13.84
CA GLY A 13 1.82 -17.06 14.63
C GLY A 13 2.71 -16.11 15.42
N CYS A 14 3.49 -16.68 16.34
CA CYS A 14 4.53 -15.95 17.04
C CYS A 14 5.83 -15.97 16.22
N ILE A 15 6.39 -14.79 15.91
CA ILE A 15 7.58 -14.65 15.06
C ILE A 15 8.87 -14.94 15.83
N CYS A 16 8.87 -14.68 17.13
CA CYS A 16 9.99 -14.92 18.05
C CYS A 16 9.68 -16.13 18.95
N GLU A 17 10.72 -16.82 19.41
CA GLU A 17 10.57 -17.98 20.29
C GLU A 17 10.37 -17.60 21.77
N ALA A 18 10.43 -16.30 22.10
CA ALA A 18 10.19 -15.80 23.45
C ALA A 18 8.69 -15.86 23.81
N GLU A 19 8.37 -16.39 25.00
CA GLU A 19 7.00 -16.69 25.44
C GLU A 19 6.08 -15.47 25.63
N SER A 20 6.57 -14.23 25.47
CA SER A 20 5.83 -12.99 25.76
C SER A 20 5.39 -12.19 24.52
N GLU A 21 5.65 -12.65 23.30
CA GLU A 21 5.38 -11.87 22.09
C GLU A 21 3.96 -12.11 21.52
N PRO A 22 3.36 -11.09 20.88
CA PRO A 22 2.01 -11.18 20.36
C PRO A 22 1.91 -12.10 19.13
N VAL A 23 0.77 -12.79 19.02
CA VAL A 23 0.39 -13.51 17.80
C VAL A 23 0.05 -12.48 16.72
N THR A 24 0.75 -12.57 15.59
CA THR A 24 0.64 -11.61 14.48
C THR A 24 0.60 -12.32 13.13
N ASN A 25 0.47 -11.57 12.04
CA ASN A 25 0.65 -12.13 10.70
C ASN A 25 2.06 -12.74 10.56
N ILE A 26 2.16 -13.89 9.90
CA ILE A 26 3.42 -14.65 9.78
C ILE A 26 4.37 -14.16 8.67
N GLU A 27 4.03 -13.05 8.03
CA GLU A 27 4.83 -12.36 7.02
C GLU A 27 4.31 -10.94 6.80
N PRO A 28 5.14 -10.05 6.22
CA PRO A 28 4.73 -8.69 5.89
C PRO A 28 3.70 -8.63 4.77
N PHE A 29 2.66 -7.82 5.01
CA PHE A 29 1.66 -7.43 4.02
C PHE A 29 1.68 -5.93 3.79
N PHE A 30 1.49 -5.51 2.55
CA PHE A 30 1.50 -4.12 2.13
C PHE A 30 0.15 -3.77 1.57
N VAL A 31 -0.49 -2.71 2.09
CA VAL A 31 -1.82 -2.31 1.65
C VAL A 31 -1.70 -1.03 0.84
N SER A 32 -2.36 -1.00 -0.31
CA SER A 32 -2.59 0.22 -1.07
C SER A 32 -4.08 0.48 -1.23
N ILE A 33 -4.49 1.73 -1.05
CA ILE A 33 -5.89 2.16 -1.10
C ILE A 33 -6.03 3.21 -2.18
N SER A 34 -7.05 3.08 -3.02
CA SER A 34 -7.36 4.07 -4.04
C SER A 34 -8.86 4.14 -4.32
N LEU A 35 -9.30 5.25 -4.90
CA LEU A 35 -10.66 5.43 -5.36
C LEU A 35 -10.82 4.96 -6.80
N LEU A 36 -11.88 4.20 -7.05
CA LEU A 36 -12.32 3.79 -8.38
C LEU A 36 -13.71 4.35 -8.65
N ASP A 37 -13.92 4.79 -9.88
CA ASP A 37 -15.23 5.15 -10.42
C ASP A 37 -15.68 3.98 -11.30
N ILE A 38 -16.60 3.17 -10.76
CA ILE A 38 -17.08 1.97 -11.43
C ILE A 38 -18.02 2.30 -12.57
N ARG A 39 -18.71 3.45 -12.51
CA ARG A 39 -19.59 3.91 -13.58
C ARG A 39 -18.79 4.31 -14.82
N GLU A 40 -17.71 5.06 -14.62
CA GLU A 40 -16.83 5.52 -15.71
C GLU A 40 -15.69 4.55 -16.03
N GLY A 41 -15.54 3.47 -15.25
CA GLY A 41 -14.54 2.43 -15.49
C GLY A 41 -13.09 2.93 -15.33
N ARG A 42 -12.83 3.85 -14.39
CA ARG A 42 -11.51 4.49 -14.23
C ARG A 42 -11.06 4.58 -12.78
N LYS A 43 -9.76 4.83 -12.60
CA LYS A 43 -9.17 5.18 -11.30
C LYS A 43 -9.31 6.69 -11.06
N VAL A 44 -9.70 7.07 -9.86
CA VAL A 44 -10.00 8.47 -9.48
C VAL A 44 -8.89 9.10 -8.65
N SER A 45 -8.06 8.31 -7.96
CA SER A 45 -7.01 8.85 -7.09
C SER A 45 -5.66 8.17 -7.29
N ALA A 46 -4.60 8.81 -6.80
CA ALA A 46 -3.34 8.15 -6.52
C ALA A 46 -3.51 7.02 -5.46
N ASP A 47 -2.49 6.18 -5.32
CA ASP A 47 -2.46 5.11 -4.31
C ASP A 47 -1.96 5.67 -2.97
N PHE A 48 -2.77 5.51 -1.92
CA PHE A 48 -2.31 5.65 -0.54
C PHE A 48 -1.71 4.32 -0.09
N HIS A 49 -0.41 4.30 0.19
CA HIS A 49 0.28 3.12 0.69
C HIS A 49 0.34 3.17 2.21
N VAL A 50 -0.10 2.10 2.87
CA VAL A 50 -0.11 1.99 4.33
C VAL A 50 0.54 0.70 4.79
N ASP A 51 1.40 0.83 5.79
CA ASP A 51 2.02 -0.30 6.50
C ASP A 51 1.27 -0.55 7.82
N LEU A 52 0.56 -1.68 7.87
CA LEU A 52 -0.18 -2.14 9.05
C LEU A 52 0.53 -3.31 9.77
N ASN A 53 1.79 -3.57 9.43
CA ASN A 53 2.55 -4.68 10.01
C ASN A 53 2.95 -4.37 11.46
N HIS A 54 2.98 -5.42 12.28
CA HIS A 54 3.60 -5.34 13.60
C HIS A 54 5.11 -5.14 13.48
N GLU A 55 5.75 -4.55 14.49
CA GLU A 55 7.18 -4.23 14.47
C GLU A 55 8.07 -5.47 14.19
N THR A 56 7.77 -6.59 14.85
CA THR A 56 8.47 -7.87 14.64
C THR A 56 8.34 -8.41 13.21
N VAL A 57 7.21 -8.17 12.54
CA VAL A 57 7.02 -8.52 11.12
C VAL A 57 7.88 -7.63 10.24
N ARG A 58 7.99 -6.34 10.56
CA ARG A 58 8.81 -5.37 9.80
C ARG A 58 10.29 -5.72 9.87
N GLN A 59 10.76 -6.18 11.03
CA GLN A 59 12.14 -6.64 11.22
C GLN A 59 12.51 -7.80 10.28
N MET A 60 11.55 -8.58 9.77
CA MET A 60 11.83 -9.62 8.77
C MET A 60 12.36 -9.04 7.44
N LEU A 61 12.04 -7.78 7.12
CA LEU A 61 12.47 -7.09 5.90
C LEU A 61 13.84 -6.40 6.08
N SER A 62 14.22 -6.09 7.32
CA SER A 62 15.54 -5.59 7.67
C SER A 62 16.54 -6.72 7.48
N SER A 63 17.42 -6.56 6.50
CA SER A 63 18.45 -7.57 6.21
C SER A 63 19.27 -7.82 7.47
N SER A 64 19.46 -9.08 7.87
CA SER A 64 20.51 -9.50 8.81
C SER A 64 21.91 -9.35 8.18
N GLY A 65 22.19 -8.16 7.67
CA GLY A 65 23.47 -7.74 7.09
C GLY A 65 23.90 -6.46 7.80
N ASN A 66 24.87 -6.63 8.70
CA ASN A 66 25.57 -5.63 9.50
C ASN A 66 24.80 -5.00 10.67
N GLU A 67 24.68 -5.77 11.76
CA GLU A 67 25.15 -5.26 13.05
C GLU A 67 26.66 -5.01 12.93
N HIS A 68 27.04 -3.82 12.47
CA HIS A 68 28.35 -3.25 12.75
C HIS A 68 28.12 -1.75 13.00
N THR A 69 28.14 -1.42 14.29
CA THR A 69 28.54 -0.13 14.88
C THR A 69 27.91 1.14 14.30
N LEU A 70 27.11 1.82 15.13
CA LEU A 70 27.18 3.29 15.21
C LEU A 70 28.65 3.67 15.40
N ASP A 71 29.34 3.95 14.30
CA ASP A 71 30.52 4.80 14.15
C ASP A 71 31.13 4.51 12.78
N GLY A 72 31.12 5.49 11.88
CA GLY A 72 31.91 5.41 10.64
C GLY A 72 31.21 5.94 9.40
N VAL A 73 31.38 7.24 9.20
CA VAL A 73 31.29 7.93 7.92
C VAL A 73 31.99 7.13 6.81
N ASN A 74 31.25 6.69 5.78
CA ASN A 74 31.60 6.70 4.34
C ASN A 74 30.81 5.64 3.56
N GLY A 75 29.73 6.08 2.91
CA GLY A 75 29.15 5.34 1.79
C GLY A 75 30.12 5.37 0.61
N VAL A 76 30.63 4.19 0.22
CA VAL A 76 31.37 4.04 -1.03
C VAL A 76 30.37 3.99 -2.17
N SER A 77 30.18 5.14 -2.81
CA SER A 77 29.60 5.28 -4.13
C SER A 77 30.53 4.61 -5.16
N LEU A 78 30.00 3.64 -5.90
CA LEU A 78 30.57 3.23 -7.18
C LEU A 78 30.16 4.24 -8.23
N GLU A 79 30.94 5.31 -8.38
CA GLU A 79 30.92 6.15 -9.58
C GLU A 79 32.35 6.40 -10.08
N ASN A 80 32.60 5.92 -11.30
CA ASN A 80 33.75 6.31 -12.11
C ASN A 80 33.56 7.76 -12.57
N GLY A 81 34.23 8.69 -11.90
CA GLY A 81 34.32 10.09 -12.36
C GLY A 81 34.79 11.01 -11.24
N ARG A 82 36.03 11.49 -11.31
CA ARG A 82 36.58 12.46 -10.35
C ARG A 82 35.73 13.75 -10.31
N PRO A 83 35.25 14.21 -9.14
CA PRO A 83 34.76 15.56 -8.99
C PRO A 83 35.90 16.52 -8.61
N SER A 84 36.00 17.62 -9.35
CA SER A 84 36.87 18.75 -9.06
C SER A 84 36.36 19.49 -7.82
N ALA A 85 37.29 19.90 -6.95
CA ALA A 85 36.99 20.69 -5.76
C ALA A 85 36.58 22.11 -6.15
N ALA A 86 35.29 22.44 -6.00
CA ALA A 86 34.74 23.73 -5.60
C ALA A 86 33.28 23.81 -6.05
N GLU A 87 32.34 23.53 -5.16
CA GLU A 87 31.02 24.17 -5.10
C GLU A 87 30.33 23.72 -3.80
N LYS A 88 30.45 24.55 -2.76
CA LYS A 88 29.59 24.47 -1.58
C LYS A 88 28.26 25.13 -1.95
N THR A 89 27.27 24.34 -2.33
CA THR A 89 25.87 24.74 -2.24
C THR A 89 25.24 23.99 -1.07
N SER A 90 25.17 24.67 0.07
CA SER A 90 24.21 24.33 1.12
C SER A 90 22.81 24.57 0.57
N ASP A 91 21.99 23.53 0.48
CA ASP A 91 20.52 23.56 0.62
C ASP A 91 19.94 22.18 0.27
N HIS A 92 20.44 21.13 0.94
CA HIS A 92 19.68 19.89 1.03
C HIS A 92 18.72 20.05 2.20
N CYS A 93 17.42 20.17 1.88
CA CYS A 93 16.32 20.17 2.84
C CYS A 93 16.28 18.79 3.52
N HIS A 94 17.03 18.64 4.61
CA HIS A 94 16.92 17.49 5.48
C HIS A 94 15.75 17.75 6.43
N LEU A 95 14.70 16.93 6.32
CA LEU A 95 13.63 16.88 7.32
C LEU A 95 14.26 16.57 8.68
N SER A 96 13.75 17.13 9.78
CA SER A 96 14.24 16.76 11.10
C SER A 96 14.00 15.26 11.34
N THR A 97 14.92 14.60 12.05
CA THR A 97 14.83 13.16 12.35
C THR A 97 13.51 12.79 13.07
N GLU A 98 12.98 13.71 13.86
CA GLU A 98 11.67 13.59 14.51
C GLU A 98 10.53 13.53 13.49
N LEU A 99 10.58 14.38 12.46
CA LEU A 99 9.57 14.46 11.41
C LEU A 99 9.63 13.25 10.46
N GLU A 100 10.83 12.77 10.13
CA GLU A 100 11.02 11.53 9.37
C GLU A 100 10.44 10.31 10.12
N SER A 101 10.64 10.25 11.44
CA SER A 101 10.10 9.19 12.28
C SER A 101 8.58 9.26 12.37
N TRP A 102 8.02 10.47 12.49
CA TRP A 102 6.57 10.69 12.52
C TRP A 102 5.91 10.33 11.19
N LEU A 103 6.51 10.67 10.04
CA LEU A 103 6.02 10.35 8.69
C LEU A 103 6.30 8.91 8.24
N HIS A 104 6.99 8.09 9.03
CA HIS A 104 7.51 6.80 8.56
C HIS A 104 6.41 5.79 8.19
N PHE A 105 5.28 5.79 8.91
CA PHE A 105 4.15 4.88 8.69
C PHE A 105 2.80 5.61 8.79
N PRO A 106 2.44 6.47 7.83
CA PRO A 106 1.18 7.19 7.88
C PRO A 106 0.02 6.20 7.74
N LYS A 107 -0.96 6.32 8.65
CA LYS A 107 -2.16 5.46 8.67
C LYS A 107 -3.44 6.19 8.29
N GLN A 108 -3.34 7.49 8.00
CA GLN A 108 -4.47 8.34 7.69
C GLN A 108 -4.28 9.01 6.34
N ALA A 109 -5.39 9.13 5.61
CA ALA A 109 -5.38 9.81 4.32
C ALA A 109 -6.69 10.59 4.08
N ILE A 110 -6.57 11.71 3.39
CA ILE A 110 -7.68 12.51 2.90
C ILE A 110 -7.79 12.30 1.40
N PHE A 111 -9.00 11.98 0.94
CA PHE A 111 -9.32 11.87 -0.47
C PHE A 111 -10.34 12.97 -0.79
N SER A 112 -10.01 13.77 -1.79
CA SER A 112 -10.91 14.77 -2.36
C SER A 112 -11.63 14.16 -3.57
N ILE A 113 -12.93 14.43 -3.69
CA ILE A 113 -13.77 13.89 -4.77
C ILE A 113 -14.61 15.03 -5.31
N THR A 114 -14.30 15.46 -6.53
CA THR A 114 -14.95 16.61 -7.16
C THR A 114 -16.41 16.34 -7.53
N ASN A 115 -16.73 15.10 -7.92
CA ASN A 115 -18.08 14.71 -8.34
C ASN A 115 -18.52 13.41 -7.63
N PRO A 116 -19.07 13.50 -6.41
CA PRO A 116 -19.42 12.32 -5.63
C PRO A 116 -20.64 11.57 -6.17
N HIS A 117 -20.62 10.24 -6.15
CA HIS A 117 -21.77 9.38 -6.46
C HIS A 117 -21.60 7.95 -5.91
N THR A 118 -22.68 7.16 -5.88
CA THR A 118 -22.72 5.83 -5.24
C THR A 118 -21.83 4.75 -5.88
N ASP A 119 -21.28 5.02 -7.06
CA ASP A 119 -20.38 4.10 -7.79
C ASP A 119 -18.90 4.44 -7.62
N ILE A 120 -18.59 5.45 -6.80
CA ILE A 120 -17.24 5.66 -6.28
C ILE A 120 -17.01 4.71 -5.11
N VAL A 121 -15.98 3.90 -5.24
CA VAL A 121 -15.63 2.87 -4.26
C VAL A 121 -14.17 3.02 -3.83
N LEU A 122 -13.90 2.67 -2.56
CA LEU A 122 -12.55 2.45 -2.08
C LEU A 122 -12.14 1.03 -2.42
N MET A 123 -11.03 0.91 -3.13
CA MET A 123 -10.36 -0.36 -3.40
C MET A 123 -9.13 -0.48 -2.51
N ALA A 124 -9.07 -1.55 -1.71
CA ALA A 124 -7.87 -1.96 -1.01
C ALA A 124 -7.21 -3.12 -1.76
N ARG A 125 -5.92 -2.97 -2.10
CA ARG A 125 -5.07 -4.05 -2.63
C ARG A 125 -4.07 -4.44 -1.56
N VAL A 126 -3.90 -5.73 -1.38
CA VAL A 126 -2.92 -6.33 -0.47
C VAL A 126 -1.86 -7.04 -1.30
N GLU A 127 -0.61 -6.73 -1.01
CA GLU A 127 0.56 -7.39 -1.55
C GLU A 127 1.33 -8.08 -0.43
N LYS A 128 2.14 -9.07 -0.79
CA LYS A 128 3.10 -9.73 0.10
C LYS A 128 4.48 -9.78 -0.56
N VAL A 129 5.49 -10.22 0.17
CA VAL A 129 6.82 -10.46 -0.40
C VAL A 129 6.73 -11.51 -1.51
N LEU A 130 7.43 -11.26 -2.62
CA LEU A 130 7.44 -12.14 -3.79
C LEU A 130 7.92 -13.56 -3.42
N MET A 131 7.02 -14.53 -3.52
CA MET A 131 7.31 -15.96 -3.37
C MET A 131 6.46 -16.79 -4.33
N GLY A 132 7.12 -17.55 -5.20
CA GLY A 132 6.44 -18.48 -6.12
C GLY A 132 5.33 -17.82 -6.94
N ASN A 133 4.19 -18.50 -7.08
CA ASN A 133 3.00 -17.98 -7.75
C ASN A 133 1.89 -17.63 -6.75
N ILE A 134 0.96 -16.75 -7.14
CA ILE A 134 -0.10 -16.22 -6.27
C ILE A 134 -0.95 -17.33 -5.65
N SER A 135 -1.38 -18.31 -6.45
CA SER A 135 -2.20 -19.42 -5.97
C SER A 135 -1.51 -20.23 -4.88
N SER A 136 -0.24 -20.61 -5.08
CA SER A 136 0.54 -21.36 -4.09
C SER A 136 0.81 -20.55 -2.82
N GLY A 137 1.00 -19.23 -2.94
CA GLY A 137 1.24 -18.34 -1.81
C GLY A 137 0.00 -18.04 -0.96
N ALA A 138 -1.20 -18.12 -1.56
CA ALA A 138 -2.48 -17.90 -0.88
C ALA A 138 -3.08 -19.19 -0.27
N GLU A 139 -2.74 -20.36 -0.83
CA GLU A 139 -3.30 -21.65 -0.41
C GLU A 139 -3.25 -21.91 1.11
N PRO A 140 -2.14 -21.64 1.82
CA PRO A 140 -2.07 -21.89 3.27
C PRO A 140 -3.06 -21.04 4.07
N TYR A 141 -3.33 -19.81 3.59
CA TYR A 141 -4.26 -18.88 4.22
C TYR A 141 -5.72 -19.29 3.99
N ILE A 142 -6.01 -19.96 2.87
CA ILE A 142 -7.38 -20.38 2.51
C ILE A 142 -7.76 -21.69 3.21
N LYS A 143 -6.81 -22.63 3.35
CA LYS A 143 -7.07 -23.98 3.89
C LYS A 143 -7.19 -24.06 5.42
N ASN A 144 -7.22 -22.93 6.13
CA ASN A 144 -7.26 -22.86 7.59
C ASN A 144 -6.20 -23.76 8.25
N THR A 145 -4.93 -23.49 7.93
CA THR A 145 -3.78 -24.30 8.34
C THR A 145 -3.30 -23.90 9.74
N ASP A 146 -3.87 -24.51 10.79
CA ASP A 146 -3.62 -24.03 12.17
C ASP A 146 -2.57 -24.85 12.95
N SER A 147 -1.91 -25.80 12.28
CA SER A 147 -0.89 -26.63 12.94
C SER A 147 0.35 -25.79 13.25
N SER A 148 0.69 -25.68 14.54
CA SER A 148 1.87 -24.93 15.01
C SER A 148 3.16 -25.33 14.27
N LYS A 149 3.35 -26.63 14.01
CA LYS A 149 4.51 -27.13 13.22
C LYS A 149 4.52 -26.58 11.78
N THR A 150 3.35 -26.48 11.14
CA THR A 150 3.25 -25.94 9.78
C THR A 150 3.47 -24.43 9.78
N VAL A 151 2.90 -23.71 10.74
CA VAL A 151 3.10 -22.26 10.93
C VAL A 151 4.58 -21.95 11.12
N GLN A 152 5.28 -22.67 11.99
CA GLN A 152 6.72 -22.49 12.22
C GLN A 152 7.56 -22.78 10.98
N LYS A 153 7.20 -23.81 10.21
CA LYS A 153 7.87 -24.10 8.92
C LYS A 153 7.68 -22.95 7.91
N MET A 154 6.47 -22.39 7.83
CA MET A 154 6.17 -21.24 6.96
C MET A 154 6.92 -20.00 7.42
N LEU A 155 6.92 -19.69 8.72
CA LEU A 155 7.69 -18.57 9.29
C LEU A 155 9.18 -18.64 8.92
N LYS A 156 9.81 -19.82 9.05
CA LYS A 156 11.21 -20.02 8.66
C LYS A 156 11.45 -19.75 7.17
N SER A 157 10.55 -20.23 6.32
CA SER A 157 10.58 -19.97 4.88
C SER A 157 10.38 -18.48 4.56
N ASN A 158 9.40 -17.85 5.20
CA ASN A 158 9.05 -16.45 5.00
C ASN A 158 10.21 -15.53 5.41
N LYS A 159 10.87 -15.77 6.55
CA LYS A 159 12.09 -15.04 6.95
C LYS A 159 13.18 -15.11 5.87
N GLN A 160 13.38 -16.28 5.25
CA GLN A 160 14.36 -16.44 4.18
C GLN A 160 13.99 -15.63 2.92
N PHE A 161 12.71 -15.61 2.54
CA PHE A 161 12.23 -14.81 1.42
C PHE A 161 12.29 -13.32 1.72
N CYS A 162 11.90 -12.87 2.91
CA CYS A 162 11.99 -11.46 3.30
C CYS A 162 13.43 -10.95 3.27
N SER A 163 14.39 -11.74 3.75
CA SER A 163 15.82 -11.38 3.69
C SER A 163 16.35 -11.25 2.26
N LYS A 164 15.93 -12.12 1.33
CA LYS A 164 16.45 -12.15 -0.06
C LYS A 164 15.67 -11.26 -1.02
N LEU A 165 14.35 -11.21 -0.87
CA LEU A 165 13.39 -10.64 -1.80
C LEU A 165 12.46 -9.61 -1.15
N GLY A 166 12.73 -9.15 0.08
CA GLY A 166 11.84 -8.23 0.81
C GLY A 166 11.53 -6.92 0.09
N LYS A 167 12.36 -6.53 -0.88
CA LYS A 167 12.14 -5.36 -1.77
C LYS A 167 11.13 -5.61 -2.88
N TYR A 168 10.84 -6.88 -3.20
CA TYR A 168 9.96 -7.27 -4.28
C TYR A 168 8.62 -7.76 -3.73
N ARG A 169 7.54 -7.27 -4.32
CA ARG A 169 6.18 -7.56 -3.90
C ARG A 169 5.44 -8.35 -4.98
N MET A 170 4.45 -9.10 -4.55
CA MET A 170 3.50 -9.75 -5.42
C MET A 170 2.07 -9.46 -4.95
N PRO A 171 1.11 -9.33 -5.88
CA PRO A 171 -0.29 -9.21 -5.54
C PRO A 171 -0.78 -10.44 -4.76
N PHE A 172 -1.61 -10.21 -3.74
CA PHE A 172 -2.09 -11.26 -2.84
C PHE A 172 -3.60 -11.30 -2.72
N ALA A 173 -4.19 -10.17 -2.32
CA ALA A 173 -5.63 -10.06 -2.11
C ALA A 173 -6.15 -8.68 -2.49
N TRP A 174 -7.47 -8.56 -2.62
CA TRP A 174 -8.14 -7.28 -2.78
C TRP A 174 -9.47 -7.27 -2.02
N SER A 175 -9.92 -6.08 -1.65
CA SER A 175 -11.22 -5.85 -1.02
C SER A 175 -11.77 -4.49 -1.46
N VAL A 176 -13.09 -4.33 -1.40
CA VAL A 176 -13.77 -3.13 -1.86
C VAL A 176 -14.85 -2.68 -0.89
N ARG A 177 -15.06 -1.36 -0.81
CA ARG A 177 -16.07 -0.72 0.04
C ARG A 177 -16.72 0.45 -0.70
N SER A 178 -18.04 0.61 -0.60
CA SER A 178 -18.72 1.82 -1.08
C SER A 178 -18.34 3.04 -0.24
N VAL A 179 -18.25 4.22 -0.86
CA VAL A 179 -17.91 5.47 -0.15
C VAL A 179 -19.15 6.27 0.23
N PHE A 180 -20.14 6.34 -0.66
CA PHE A 180 -21.30 7.20 -0.51
C PHE A 180 -22.61 6.41 -0.47
N LYS A 181 -23.58 6.88 0.33
CA LYS A 181 -24.94 6.34 0.41
C LYS A 181 -25.84 6.84 -0.72
N ASP A 182 -25.52 8.01 -1.27
CA ASP A 182 -26.33 8.71 -2.27
C ASP A 182 -25.45 9.44 -3.30
N ASN A 183 -26.11 9.99 -4.32
CA ASN A 183 -25.46 10.79 -5.36
C ASN A 183 -25.23 12.26 -4.95
N LEU A 184 -25.48 12.61 -3.69
CA LEU A 184 -25.19 13.94 -3.14
C LEU A 184 -23.85 13.96 -2.39
N GLY A 185 -23.22 12.80 -2.19
CA GLY A 185 -21.93 12.68 -1.52
C GLY A 185 -22.04 12.47 -0.01
N THR A 186 -23.18 12.00 0.49
CA THR A 186 -23.28 11.58 1.89
C THR A 186 -22.40 10.36 2.15
N VAL A 187 -21.36 10.52 2.95
CA VAL A 187 -20.40 9.45 3.29
C VAL A 187 -21.11 8.32 4.03
N ASP A 188 -20.91 7.09 3.56
CA ASP A 188 -21.34 5.90 4.27
C ASP A 188 -20.29 5.48 5.29
N ARG A 189 -20.54 5.74 6.58
CA ARG A 189 -19.65 5.37 7.69
C ARG A 189 -19.80 3.91 8.12
N GLU A 190 -21.00 3.34 7.97
CA GLU A 190 -21.35 2.00 8.42
C GLU A 190 -20.94 0.92 7.42
N CYS A 191 -20.72 1.30 6.15
CA CYS A 191 -20.25 0.36 5.14
C CYS A 191 -18.95 -0.31 5.59
N ARG A 192 -18.86 -1.62 5.41
CA ARG A 192 -17.65 -2.40 5.67
C ARG A 192 -17.01 -2.80 4.35
N PHE A 193 -15.70 -3.01 4.39
CA PHE A 193 -15.01 -3.67 3.30
C PHE A 193 -15.58 -5.06 3.07
N SER A 194 -15.60 -5.49 1.81
CA SER A 194 -15.89 -6.87 1.43
C SER A 194 -14.90 -7.84 2.09
N PRO A 195 -15.15 -9.15 2.06
CA PRO A 195 -14.11 -10.14 2.34
C PRO A 195 -12.85 -9.87 1.50
N LEU A 196 -11.70 -10.34 2.00
CA LEU A 196 -10.45 -10.32 1.26
C LEU A 196 -10.51 -11.41 0.18
N PHE A 197 -10.60 -11.02 -1.08
CA PHE A 197 -10.61 -11.94 -2.20
C PHE A 197 -9.19 -12.21 -2.68
N LYS A 198 -8.88 -13.47 -2.98
CA LYS A 198 -7.61 -13.85 -3.58
C LYS A 198 -7.42 -13.15 -4.92
N GLN A 199 -6.23 -12.60 -5.14
CA GLN A 199 -5.86 -12.04 -6.42
C GLN A 199 -5.67 -13.14 -7.49
N GLU A 200 -6.31 -12.97 -8.65
CA GLU A 200 -6.08 -13.83 -9.80
C GLU A 200 -4.81 -13.38 -10.56
N SER A 201 -3.93 -14.32 -10.93
CA SER A 201 -2.63 -14.02 -11.55
C SER A 201 -2.72 -13.39 -12.93
N ASN A 202 -3.84 -13.58 -13.63
CA ASN A 202 -4.10 -13.03 -14.95
C ASN A 202 -4.96 -11.75 -14.94
N LYS A 203 -5.32 -11.21 -13.77
CA LYS A 203 -6.23 -10.07 -13.63
C LYS A 203 -5.68 -8.98 -12.70
N ILE A 204 -4.51 -8.46 -13.02
CA ILE A 204 -3.73 -7.56 -12.13
C ILE A 204 -3.85 -6.09 -12.53
N SER A 205 -4.20 -5.81 -13.80
CA SER A 205 -4.27 -4.43 -14.30
C SER A 205 -5.36 -3.61 -13.60
N THR A 206 -5.29 -2.29 -13.70
CA THR A 206 -6.32 -1.42 -13.10
C THR A 206 -7.69 -1.70 -13.74
N GLU A 207 -7.72 -1.94 -15.05
CA GLU A 207 -8.90 -2.31 -15.82
C GLU A 207 -9.47 -3.66 -15.36
N ASP A 208 -8.61 -4.66 -15.12
CA ASP A 208 -9.03 -5.96 -14.60
C ASP A 208 -9.65 -5.84 -13.20
N LEU A 209 -9.05 -5.02 -12.33
CA LEU A 209 -9.53 -4.79 -10.97
C LEU A 209 -10.88 -4.07 -10.96
N ILE A 210 -11.06 -3.06 -11.80
CA ILE A 210 -12.36 -2.37 -11.99
C ILE A 210 -13.41 -3.38 -12.46
N LYS A 211 -13.06 -4.27 -13.41
CA LYS A 211 -13.94 -5.33 -13.88
C LYS A 211 -14.30 -6.33 -12.77
N LEU A 212 -13.33 -6.74 -11.94
CA LEU A 212 -13.56 -7.62 -10.79
C LEU A 212 -14.54 -6.98 -9.79
N VAL A 213 -14.37 -5.70 -9.48
CA VAL A 213 -15.29 -4.95 -8.60
C VAL A 213 -16.68 -4.82 -9.22
N THR A 214 -16.76 -4.54 -10.52
CA THR A 214 -18.03 -4.45 -11.25
C THR A 214 -18.79 -5.78 -11.20
N ASP A 215 -18.11 -6.88 -11.52
CA ASP A 215 -18.67 -8.23 -11.50
C ASP A 215 -19.13 -8.63 -10.08
N TYR A 216 -18.39 -8.21 -9.04
CA TYR A 216 -18.74 -8.44 -7.64
C TYR A 216 -20.01 -7.67 -7.25
N ARG A 217 -20.11 -6.37 -7.58
CA ARG A 217 -21.27 -5.52 -7.25
C ARG A 217 -22.55 -6.00 -7.92
N ARG A 218 -22.46 -6.59 -9.12
CA ARG A 218 -23.60 -7.19 -9.84
C ARG A 218 -23.96 -8.60 -9.34
N ALA A 219 -23.21 -9.14 -8.39
CA ALA A 219 -23.31 -10.52 -7.89
C ALA A 219 -23.17 -11.63 -8.96
N GLU A 220 -22.77 -11.32 -10.19
CA GLU A 220 -22.72 -12.26 -11.32
C GLU A 220 -21.63 -13.32 -11.16
N LYS A 221 -20.51 -12.95 -10.51
CA LYS A 221 -19.37 -13.84 -10.29
C LYS A 221 -18.88 -13.87 -8.85
N ALA A 222 -19.65 -13.31 -7.91
CA ALA A 222 -19.26 -13.24 -6.51
C ALA A 222 -18.94 -14.62 -5.92
N SER A 223 -19.68 -15.66 -6.31
CA SER A 223 -19.46 -17.05 -5.86
C SER A 223 -18.19 -17.71 -6.40
N LYS A 224 -17.56 -17.15 -7.44
CA LYS A 224 -16.32 -17.67 -8.04
C LYS A 224 -15.07 -17.06 -7.40
N LEU A 225 -15.22 -16.00 -6.62
CA LEU A 225 -14.10 -15.35 -5.95
C LEU A 225 -13.72 -16.15 -4.70
N GLN A 226 -12.46 -16.57 -4.64
CA GLN A 226 -11.95 -17.30 -3.49
C GLN A 226 -11.64 -16.32 -2.36
N ILE A 227 -12.21 -16.55 -1.18
CA ILE A 227 -12.00 -15.71 -0.01
C ILE A 227 -10.75 -16.18 0.74
N ILE A 228 -9.94 -15.23 1.18
CA ILE A 228 -8.85 -15.43 2.14
C ILE A 228 -9.38 -15.00 3.52
N PRO A 229 -9.52 -15.92 4.49
CA PRO A 229 -9.94 -15.60 5.85
C PRO A 229 -9.07 -14.53 6.51
N GLY A 230 -9.70 -13.44 6.92
CA GLY A 230 -9.05 -12.30 7.56
C GLY A 230 -9.98 -11.10 7.70
N ASN A 231 -9.46 -10.04 8.32
CA ASN A 231 -10.17 -8.79 8.56
C ASN A 231 -9.30 -7.61 8.14
N LEU A 232 -9.90 -6.67 7.40
CA LEU A 232 -9.33 -5.37 7.07
C LEU A 232 -10.20 -4.30 7.69
N GLU A 233 -9.63 -3.52 8.61
CA GLU A 233 -10.34 -2.49 9.34
C GLU A 233 -9.83 -1.10 8.94
N ILE A 234 -10.68 -0.36 8.23
CA ILE A 234 -10.43 1.02 7.81
C ILE A 234 -11.70 1.83 8.08
N ASN A 235 -11.57 2.87 8.88
CA ASN A 235 -12.67 3.80 9.16
C ASN A 235 -12.72 4.87 8.09
N VAL A 236 -13.93 5.31 7.73
CA VAL A 236 -14.15 6.36 6.74
C VAL A 236 -15.06 7.43 7.33
N ASP A 237 -14.57 8.67 7.35
CA ASP A 237 -15.27 9.82 7.94
C ASP A 237 -15.15 11.06 7.06
N CYS A 238 -16.05 12.02 7.30
CA CYS A 238 -15.95 13.35 6.71
C CYS A 238 -14.72 14.09 7.28
N VAL A 239 -14.08 14.91 6.45
CA VAL A 239 -13.00 15.80 6.93
C VAL A 239 -13.65 17.01 7.61
N PRO A 240 -13.24 17.39 8.83
CA PRO A 240 -13.68 18.65 9.42
C PRO A 240 -13.16 19.85 8.60
N MET A 241 -13.80 21.02 8.72
CA MET A 241 -13.42 22.22 7.94
C MET A 241 -11.96 22.66 8.19
N GLU A 242 -11.45 22.41 9.39
CA GLU A 242 -10.07 22.65 9.77
C GLU A 242 -9.44 21.32 10.19
N TYR A 243 -8.42 20.88 9.46
CA TYR A 243 -7.67 19.67 9.78
C TYR A 243 -6.16 19.99 9.76
N PRO A 244 -5.43 19.79 10.88
CA PRO A 244 -4.01 20.09 10.97
C PRO A 244 -3.14 18.98 10.37
N ASN A 245 -1.84 19.23 10.23
CA ASN A 245 -0.83 18.19 10.00
C ASN A 245 -1.03 17.33 8.73
N CYS A 246 -1.48 17.99 7.66
CA CYS A 246 -1.63 17.39 6.33
C CYS A 246 -0.35 17.54 5.50
N VAL A 247 0.04 16.45 4.83
CA VAL A 247 1.05 16.46 3.77
C VAL A 247 0.44 16.10 2.44
N THR A 248 0.97 16.66 1.35
CA THR A 248 0.65 16.21 -0.01
C THR A 248 1.21 14.81 -0.28
N SER A 249 0.84 14.22 -1.42
CA SER A 249 1.41 12.96 -1.92
C SER A 249 2.94 12.95 -2.07
N SER A 250 3.55 14.13 -2.15
CA SER A 250 5.01 14.33 -2.19
C SER A 250 5.61 14.65 -0.80
N TYR A 251 4.88 14.39 0.29
CA TYR A 251 5.26 14.70 1.68
C TYR A 251 5.56 16.18 1.95
N VAL A 252 5.07 17.09 1.11
CA VAL A 252 5.17 18.53 1.34
C VAL A 252 4.02 18.97 2.25
N GLU A 253 4.32 19.72 3.30
CA GLU A 253 3.34 20.25 4.25
C GLU A 253 2.32 21.16 3.55
N VAL A 254 1.03 20.94 3.80
CA VAL A 254 -0.05 21.79 3.26
C VAL A 254 -0.20 23.07 4.09
N LYS A 255 0.01 22.96 5.40
CA LYS A 255 0.14 24.06 6.37
C LYS A 255 1.35 23.75 7.26
N PRO A 256 2.05 24.77 7.79
CA PRO A 256 3.09 24.54 8.79
C PRO A 256 2.55 23.66 9.92
N PHE A 257 3.29 22.61 10.28
CA PHE A 257 2.89 21.74 11.37
C PHE A 257 2.83 22.50 12.69
N GLU A 258 1.78 22.27 13.47
CA GLU A 258 1.70 22.78 14.83
C GLU A 258 2.57 21.91 15.74
N ASP A 259 2.01 20.80 16.21
CA ASP A 259 2.68 19.84 17.08
C ASP A 259 2.49 18.41 16.52
N CYS A 260 3.60 17.78 16.13
CA CYS A 260 3.62 16.41 15.61
C CYS A 260 3.26 15.37 16.68
N SER A 261 3.34 15.70 17.96
CA SER A 261 2.98 14.79 19.06
C SER A 261 1.48 14.66 19.29
N LEU A 262 0.69 15.67 18.91
CA LEU A 262 -0.76 15.73 19.15
C LEU A 262 -1.59 15.09 18.04
N HIS A 263 -1.11 15.09 16.80
CA HIS A 263 -1.85 14.57 15.65
C HIS A 263 -1.01 13.62 14.82
N SER A 264 -1.61 12.51 14.38
CA SER A 264 -0.98 11.58 13.44
C SER A 264 -0.85 12.21 12.05
N PRO A 265 0.18 11.83 11.27
CA PRO A 265 0.36 12.38 9.95
C PRO A 265 -0.78 11.95 9.04
N THR A 266 -1.33 12.90 8.29
CA THR A 266 -2.40 12.65 7.34
C THR A 266 -1.96 13.02 5.93
N VAL A 267 -2.07 12.08 5.01
CA VAL A 267 -1.65 12.29 3.61
C VAL A 267 -2.85 12.69 2.77
N GLU A 268 -2.80 13.86 2.14
CA GLU A 268 -3.74 14.27 1.10
C GLU A 268 -3.39 13.57 -0.21
N ILE A 269 -4.33 12.80 -0.72
CA ILE A 269 -4.16 11.97 -1.90
C ILE A 269 -4.75 12.70 -3.11
N ASP A 270 -3.91 12.84 -4.14
CA ASP A 270 -4.29 13.53 -5.36
C ASP A 270 -5.48 12.83 -6.05
N GLU A 271 -6.51 13.61 -6.38
CA GLU A 271 -7.55 13.24 -7.34
C GLU A 271 -6.99 13.39 -8.76
N PHE A 272 -7.19 12.38 -9.60
CA PHE A 272 -6.87 12.48 -11.02
C PHE A 272 -7.88 13.35 -11.75
N GLN A 273 -7.39 14.18 -12.66
CA GLN A 273 -8.20 15.11 -13.43
C GLN A 273 -9.29 14.37 -14.20
N GLN A 274 -10.51 14.90 -14.15
CA GLN A 274 -11.65 14.39 -14.91
C GLN A 274 -11.64 15.01 -16.31
N ASP A 275 -11.95 14.22 -17.34
CA ASP A 275 -11.94 14.65 -18.75
C ASP A 275 -13.04 15.67 -19.10
N SER A 276 -13.93 16.00 -18.16
CA SER A 276 -15.03 16.93 -18.36
C SER A 276 -14.59 18.37 -18.15
N SER A 277 -14.82 19.22 -19.15
CA SER A 277 -14.54 20.65 -19.11
C SER A 277 -15.25 21.41 -17.98
N LYS A 278 -16.32 20.83 -17.41
CA LYS A 278 -17.05 21.38 -16.26
C LYS A 278 -16.23 21.35 -14.96
N PHE A 279 -15.25 20.45 -14.87
CA PHE A 279 -14.42 20.25 -13.68
C PHE A 279 -12.96 20.67 -13.91
N THR A 280 -12.63 21.18 -15.11
CA THR A 280 -11.32 21.73 -15.41
C THR A 280 -11.27 23.23 -15.11
N GLN A 281 -10.33 23.65 -14.27
CA GLN A 281 -9.98 25.05 -14.10
C GLN A 281 -8.64 25.34 -14.79
N PRO A 282 -8.41 26.55 -15.32
CA PRO A 282 -7.13 26.90 -15.90
C PRO A 282 -6.04 26.80 -14.82
N HIS A 283 -5.04 25.94 -15.07
CA HIS A 283 -3.88 25.82 -14.18
C HIS A 283 -3.11 27.15 -14.18
N ARG A 284 -3.04 27.82 -13.03
CA ARG A 284 -2.29 29.08 -12.86
C ARG A 284 -0.87 28.87 -12.33
N VAL A 285 -0.54 27.64 -11.94
CA VAL A 285 0.74 27.22 -11.39
C VAL A 285 1.13 25.92 -12.06
N TYR A 286 2.30 25.87 -12.66
CA TYR A 286 2.86 24.66 -13.25
C TYR A 286 3.75 23.97 -12.21
N LYS A 287 3.45 22.71 -11.88
CA LYS A 287 4.37 21.82 -11.15
C LYS A 287 5.07 20.91 -12.16
N ASN A 288 6.40 20.99 -12.23
CA ASN A 288 7.19 20.25 -13.21
C ASN A 288 7.56 18.87 -12.64
N HIS A 289 6.60 17.94 -12.62
CA HIS A 289 6.81 16.59 -12.12
C HIS A 289 6.68 15.58 -13.28
N ILE A 290 7.80 14.96 -13.67
CA ILE A 290 7.80 13.75 -14.49
C ILE A 290 8.23 12.60 -13.61
N TYR A 291 7.29 11.74 -13.25
CA TYR A 291 7.55 10.48 -12.57
C TYR A 291 7.36 9.33 -13.57
N ILE A 292 8.46 8.73 -14.00
CA ILE A 292 8.44 7.49 -14.79
C ILE A 292 8.77 6.36 -13.83
N TYR A 293 7.75 5.60 -13.44
CA TYR A 293 7.91 4.39 -12.63
C TYR A 293 7.34 3.19 -13.39
N PRO A 294 8.17 2.18 -13.72
CA PRO A 294 7.68 0.95 -14.34
C PRO A 294 6.71 0.24 -13.39
N LYS A 295 5.40 0.26 -13.68
CA LYS A 295 4.38 -0.35 -12.82
C LYS A 295 4.40 -1.88 -12.86
N HIS A 296 4.41 -2.47 -14.05
CA HIS A 296 4.38 -3.92 -14.25
C HIS A 296 5.13 -4.31 -15.52
N LEU A 297 5.73 -5.51 -15.49
CA LEU A 297 6.29 -6.16 -16.67
C LEU A 297 5.38 -7.35 -17.01
N LYS A 298 4.72 -7.30 -18.17
CA LYS A 298 3.83 -8.35 -18.64
C LYS A 298 4.58 -9.26 -19.61
N TYR A 299 4.90 -10.46 -19.15
CA TYR A 299 5.64 -11.46 -19.94
C TYR A 299 4.72 -12.52 -20.58
N ASP A 300 3.41 -12.42 -20.38
CA ASP A 300 2.44 -13.45 -20.81
C ASP A 300 2.48 -13.75 -22.32
N SER A 301 2.98 -12.82 -23.13
CA SER A 301 3.17 -12.96 -24.57
C SER A 301 4.59 -13.37 -24.99
N GLN A 302 5.55 -13.54 -24.07
CA GLN A 302 6.92 -13.92 -24.37
C GLN A 302 7.17 -15.42 -24.20
N LYS A 303 7.65 -16.07 -25.27
CA LYS A 303 7.78 -17.54 -25.34
C LYS A 303 8.98 -18.13 -24.61
N SER A 304 10.02 -17.36 -24.27
CA SER A 304 11.18 -17.82 -23.48
C SER A 304 12.24 -16.73 -23.37
N PHE A 305 12.95 -16.64 -22.24
CA PHE A 305 14.31 -16.10 -22.20
C PHE A 305 15.31 -17.25 -22.36
N ALA A 306 16.34 -17.07 -23.19
CA ALA A 306 17.55 -17.85 -23.02
C ALA A 306 18.07 -17.55 -21.60
N LYS A 307 18.36 -18.60 -20.80
CA LYS A 307 19.02 -18.41 -19.51
C LYS A 307 20.26 -17.56 -19.75
N VAL A 308 20.37 -16.41 -19.07
CA VAL A 308 21.64 -15.68 -19.00
C VAL A 308 22.56 -16.55 -18.16
N THR A 309 23.34 -17.38 -18.84
CA THR A 309 24.48 -18.08 -18.25
C THR A 309 25.52 -17.02 -17.89
N LYS A 310 25.75 -16.85 -16.58
CA LYS A 310 26.94 -16.18 -16.08
C LYS A 310 28.17 -17.03 -16.38
#